data_AF-A0A847X7S6-F1
#
_entry.id   AF-A0A847X7S6-F1
#
_cell.length_a   1.000
_cell.length_b   1.000
_cell.length_c   1.000
_cell.angle_alpha   90.00
_cell.angle_beta   90.00
_cell.angle_gamma   90.00
#
_symmetry.space_group_name_H-M   'P 1'
#
loop_
_entity.id
_entity.type
_entity.pdbx_description
1 polymer ?
#
loop_
_entity_poly.entity_id
_entity_poly.type
_entity_poly.pdbx_seq_one_letter_code
_entity_poly.pdbx_strand_id
1 'polypeptide(L)' 'MAVAKRRTSRHRKAKRRTHVKLPKVTIVKDPVTGEWSVPHRVDRDRK' A
#
# COMPACT_ATOMS: atom_id res chain seq x y z
N MET A 1 -4.17 26.09 -23.25
CA MET A 1 -4.22 25.11 -22.14
C MET A 1 -4.86 23.82 -22.64
N ALA A 2 -4.26 22.66 -22.35
CA ALA A 2 -4.84 21.39 -22.76
C ALA A 2 -6.03 21.04 -21.85
N VAL A 3 -7.16 20.64 -22.44
CA VAL A 3 -8.36 20.19 -21.73
C VAL A 3 -8.82 18.84 -22.27
N ALA A 4 -9.44 18.03 -21.41
CA ALA A 4 -9.98 16.75 -21.84
C ALA A 4 -11.11 16.96 -22.86
N LYS A 5 -10.98 16.40 -24.07
CA LYS A 5 -12.02 16.51 -25.11
C LYS A 5 -13.30 15.75 -24.77
N ARG A 6 -13.19 14.63 -24.03
CA ARG A 6 -14.32 13.79 -23.61
C ARG A 6 -14.08 13.18 -22.23
N ARG A 7 -15.16 12.83 -21.54
CA ARG A 7 -15.10 12.07 -20.28
C ARG A 7 -14.58 10.66 -20.52
N THR A 8 -13.66 10.19 -19.68
CA THR A 8 -13.18 8.80 -19.71
C THR A 8 -14.28 7.83 -19.27
N SER A 9 -14.50 6.75 -20.02
CA SER A 9 -15.49 5.72 -19.67
C SER A 9 -15.16 5.03 -18.35
N ARG A 10 -16.18 4.43 -17.70
CA ARG A 10 -16.01 3.65 -16.47
C ARG A 10 -14.98 2.53 -16.66
N HIS A 11 -15.06 1.82 -17.79
CA HIS A 11 -14.11 0.76 -18.17
C HIS A 11 -12.67 1.26 -18.34
N ARG A 12 -12.45 2.39 -19.04
CA ARG A 12 -11.11 2.95 -19.22
C ARG A 12 -10.50 3.41 -17.90
N LYS A 13 -11.32 4.03 -17.02
CA LYS A 13 -10.91 4.42 -15.66
C LYS A 13 -10.54 3.20 -14.81
N ALA A 14 -11.34 2.13 -14.85
CA ALA A 14 -11.07 0.90 -14.10
C ALA A 14 -9.80 0.20 -14.58
N LYS A 15 -9.62 0.04 -15.90
CA LYS A 15 -8.39 -0.53 -16.50
C LYS A 15 -7.14 0.28 -16.14
N ARG A 16 -7.22 1.61 -16.08
CA ARG A 16 -6.07 2.45 -15.64
C ARG A 16 -5.72 2.24 -14.15
N ARG A 17 -6.70 1.92 -13.31
CA ARG A 17 -6.52 1.77 -11.85
C ARG A 17 -6.07 0.38 -11.41
N THR A 18 -5.84 -0.55 -12.33
CA THR A 18 -5.43 -1.94 -12.02
C THR A 18 -4.10 -2.03 -11.27
N HIS A 19 -3.20 -1.07 -11.48
CA HIS A 19 -1.86 -1.05 -10.87
C HIS A 19 -1.78 -0.21 -9.59
N VAL A 20 -2.85 0.52 -9.22
CA VAL A 20 -2.88 1.38 -8.03
C VAL A 20 -3.47 0.61 -6.85
N LYS A 21 -2.91 -0.56 -6.56
CA LYS A 21 -3.32 -1.42 -5.44
C LYS A 21 -2.44 -1.13 -4.23
N LEU A 22 -3.00 -1.28 -3.03
CA LEU A 22 -2.22 -1.20 -1.80
C LEU A 22 -1.21 -2.37 -1.77
N PRO A 23 0.07 -2.12 -1.48
CA PRO A 23 1.05 -3.17 -1.34
C PRO A 23 0.76 -3.97 -0.06
N LYS A 24 1.06 -5.28 -0.10
CA LYS A 24 1.12 -6.09 1.12
C LYS A 24 2.43 -5.76 1.81
N VAL A 25 2.36 -5.29 3.05
CA VAL A 25 3.55 -5.03 3.86
C VAL A 25 3.99 -6.34 4.51
N THR A 26 5.29 -6.61 4.51
CA THR A 26 5.86 -7.73 5.24
C THR A 26 5.84 -7.40 6.73
N ILE A 27 5.18 -8.27 7.50
CA ILE A 27 5.08 -8.17 8.96
C ILE A 27 5.70 -9.44 9.55
N VAL A 28 6.56 -9.27 10.54
CA VAL A 28 7.30 -10.34 11.23
C VAL A 28 6.90 -10.34 12.69
N LYS A 29 6.91 -11.51 13.34
CA LYS A 29 6.69 -11.60 14.78
C LYS A 29 8.02 -11.39 15.51
N ASP A 30 8.04 -10.50 16.51
CA ASP A 30 9.21 -10.33 17.38
C ASP A 30 9.39 -11.59 18.26
N PRO A 31 10.57 -12.22 18.27
CA PRO A 31 10.85 -13.37 19.14
C PRO A 31 10.81 -13.05 20.64
N VAL A 32 11.00 -11.79 21.05
CA VAL A 32 11.10 -11.40 22.47
C VAL A 32 9.73 -11.03 23.04
N THR A 33 9.00 -10.12 22.38
CA THR A 33 7.71 -9.60 22.86
C THR A 33 6.52 -10.34 22.26
N GLY A 34 6.71 -11.06 21.16
CA GLY A 34 5.64 -11.75 20.44
C GLY A 34 4.73 -10.82 19.63
N GLU A 35 5.03 -9.52 19.55
CA GLU A 35 4.27 -8.54 18.80
C GLU A 35 4.58 -8.58 17.29
N TRP A 36 3.71 -7.97 16.50
CA TRP A 36 3.86 -7.88 15.05
C TRP A 36 4.55 -6.59 14.66
N SER A 37 5.67 -6.69 13.96
CA SER A 37 6.46 -5.55 13.56
C SER A 37 6.91 -5.58 12.11
N VAL A 38 7.34 -4.40 11.63
CA VAL A 38 7.95 -4.27 10.30
C VAL A 38 9.45 -4.49 10.46
N PRO A 39 10.07 -5.34 9.62
CA PRO A 39 11.49 -5.64 9.76
C PRO A 39 12.36 -4.38 9.64
N HIS A 40 13.48 -4.36 10.38
CA HIS A 40 14.44 -3.26 10.44
C HIS A 40 13.89 -1.92 10.94
N ARG A 41 12.78 -1.94 11.68
CA ARG A 41 12.28 -0.78 12.43
C ARG A 41 12.45 -1.02 13.93
N VAL A 42 12.58 0.09 14.67
CA VAL A 42 12.56 0.06 16.14
C VAL A 42 11.10 0.10 16.57
N ASP A 43 10.66 -0.95 17.25
CA ASP A 43 9.34 -1.01 17.86
C ASP A 43 9.37 -0.34 19.24
N ARG A 44 8.24 0.24 19.63
CA ARG A 44 8.11 0.97 20.90
C ARG A 44 8.26 0.04 22.11
N ASP A 45 7.78 -1.20 21.97
CA ASP A 45 7.68 -2.18 23.05
C ASP A 45 8.93 -3.05 23.17
N ARG A 46 9.93 -2.83 22.30
CA ARG A 46 11.26 -3.44 22.37
C ARG A 46 12.10 -2.68 23.39
N LYS A 47 11.80 -2.89 24.68
CA LYS A 47 12.57 -2.38 25.83
C LYS A 47 13.38 -3.48 26.49
#